data_AF-A0A1I3AG88-F1
#
_entry.id   AF-A0A1I3AG88-F1
#
_cell.length_a   1.000
_cell.length_b   1.000
_cell.length_c   1.000
_cell.angle_alpha   90.00
_cell.angle_beta   90.00
_cell.angle_gamma   90.00
#
_symmetry.space_group_name_H-M   'P 1'
#
loop_
_entity.id
_entity.type
_entity.pdbx_description
1 polymer ?
#
loop_
_entity_poly.entity_id
_entity_poly.type
_entity_poly.pdbx_seq_one_letter_code
_entity_poly.pdbx_strand_id
1 'polypeptide(L)' 'MKKGHYEKNFVKLEEIVNKLESQQLTLEESLNLFQQGVELYKKCYDQLSSAEDKLTVILEENGIVVEKEEKLNGLEE' A
#
# COMPACT_ATOMS: atom_id res chain seq x y z
N MET A 1 -6.34 14.67 -0.95
CA MET A 1 -5.18 13.77 -1.18
C MET A 1 -4.36 14.35 -2.30
N LYS A 2 -3.05 14.55 -2.12
CA LYS A 2 -2.19 15.01 -3.22
C LYS A 2 -1.88 13.80 -4.10
N LYS A 3 -2.35 13.85 -5.36
CA LYS A 3 -2.18 12.89 -6.46
C LYS A 3 -0.72 12.62 -6.88
N GLY A 4 0.24 12.91 -6.00
CA GLY A 4 1.65 12.61 -6.20
C GLY A 4 2.29 11.94 -4.99
N HIS A 5 1.53 11.72 -3.91
CA HIS A 5 2.06 11.03 -2.73
C HIS A 5 1.92 9.51 -2.84
N TYR A 6 0.80 9.03 -3.41
CA TYR A 6 0.60 7.60 -3.67
C TYR A 6 1.60 7.12 -4.72
N GLU A 7 1.63 7.78 -5.87
CA GLU A 7 2.48 7.45 -7.01
C GLU A 7 3.96 7.45 -6.62
N LYS A 8 4.37 8.41 -5.79
CA LYS A 8 5.74 8.47 -5.26
C LYS A 8 6.05 7.33 -4.28
N ASN A 9 5.12 6.97 -3.41
CA ASN A 9 5.31 5.85 -2.48
C ASN A 9 5.34 4.51 -3.23
N PHE A 10 4.49 4.37 -4.25
CA PHE A 10 4.41 3.19 -5.09
C PHE A 10 5.70 2.98 -5.89
N VAL A 11 6.22 4.03 -6.55
CA VAL A 11 7.51 3.94 -7.27
C VAL A 11 8.65 3.53 -6.34
N LYS A 12 8.71 4.09 -5.12
CA LYS A 12 9.71 3.67 -4.12
C LYS A 12 9.55 2.22 -3.70
N LEU A 13 8.31 1.73 -3.56
CA LEU A 13 8.04 0.33 -3.23
C LEU A 13 8.55 -0.58 -4.35
N GLU A 14 8.28 -0.24 -5.62
CA GLU A 14 8.80 -0.97 -6.78
C GLU A 14 10.34 -0.99 -6.79
N GLU A 15 10.99 0.14 -6.51
CA GLU A 15 12.45 0.20 -6.38
C GLU A 15 12.99 -0.73 -5.27
N ILE A 16 12.30 -0.84 -4.14
CA ILE A 16 12.67 -1.75 -3.06
C ILE A 16 12.51 -3.20 -3.48
N VAL A 17 11.38 -3.56 -4.10
CA VAL A 17 11.13 -4.92 -4.61
C VAL A 17 12.22 -5.32 -5.61
N ASN A 18 12.52 -4.45 -6.57
CA ASN A 18 13.59 -4.68 -7.55
C ASN A 18 14.96 -4.87 -6.89
N LYS A 19 15.25 -4.16 -5.80
CA LYS A 19 16.50 -4.35 -5.04
C LYS A 19 16.50 -5.68 -4.29
N LEU A 20 15.38 -6.06 -3.66
CA LEU A 20 15.23 -7.32 -2.93
C LEU A 20 15.42 -8.56 -3.82
N GLU A 21 15.12 -8.44 -5.12
CA GLU A 21 15.37 -9.51 -6.11
C GLU A 21 16.85 -9.61 -6.53
N SER A 22 17.71 -8.68 -6.11
CA SER A 22 19.14 -8.72 -6.40
C SER A 22 19.87 -9.77 -5.58
N GLN A 23 20.73 -10.56 -6.23
CA GLN A 23 21.50 -11.64 -5.59
C GLN A 23 22.70 -11.15 -4.74
N GLN A 24 22.91 -9.84 -4.62
CA GLN A 24 24.09 -9.25 -3.97
C GLN A 24 23.81 -8.63 -2.60
N LEU A 25 22.60 -8.77 -2.07
CA LEU A 25 22.26 -8.22 -0.76
C LEU A 25 22.79 -9.09 0.37
N THR A 26 23.36 -8.45 1.38
CA THR A 26 23.56 -9.08 2.69
C THR A 26 22.23 -9.29 3.40
N LEU A 27 22.23 -10.14 4.43
CA LEU A 27 21.05 -10.38 5.26
C LEU A 27 20.53 -9.09 5.91
N GLU A 28 21.44 -8.26 6.42
CA GLU A 28 21.09 -7.00 7.09
C GLU A 28 20.44 -6.01 6.11
N GLU A 29 21.00 -5.87 4.89
CA GLU A 29 20.41 -5.03 3.85
C GLU A 29 19.04 -5.55 3.42
N SER A 30 18.89 -6.87 3.29
CA SER A 30 17.62 -7.51 2.93
C SER A 30 16.53 -7.24 3.97
N LEU A 31 16.87 -7.35 5.27
CA LEU A 31 15.95 -7.05 6.37
C LEU A 31 15.54 -5.57 6.39
N ASN A 32 16.50 -4.67 6.19
CA ASN A 32 16.23 -3.23 6.16
C ASN A 32 15.34 -2.83 4.97
N LEU A 33 15.62 -3.38 3.78
CA LEU A 33 14.79 -3.16 2.59
C LEU A 33 13.39 -3.74 2.78
N PHE A 34 13.27 -4.94 3.35
CA PHE A 34 11.99 -5.55 3.64
C PHE A 34 11.14 -4.68 4.59
N GLN A 35 11.72 -4.21 5.69
CA GLN A 35 11.02 -3.35 6.65
C GLN A 35 10.53 -2.05 5.99
N GLN A 36 11.38 -1.40 5.18
CA GLN A 36 10.98 -0.21 4.41
C GLN A 36 9.88 -0.53 3.39
N GLY A 37 9.95 -1.69 2.75
CA GLY A 37 8.93 -2.18 1.80
C GLY A 37 7.58 -2.37 2.48
N VAL A 38 7.54 -3.01 3.66
CA VAL A 38 6.32 -3.17 4.46
C VAL A 38 5.71 -1.83 4.85
N GLU A 39 6.53 -0.87 5.28
CA GLU A 39 6.05 0.46 5.65
C GLU A 39 5.46 1.23 4.46
N LEU A 40 6.12 1.14 3.29
CA LEU A 40 5.60 1.76 2.06
C LEU A 40 4.33 1.07 1.56
N TYR A 41 4.26 -0.26 1.65
CA TYR A 41 3.07 -1.03 1.33
C TYR A 41 1.88 -0.57 2.19
N LYS A 42 2.06 -0.47 3.51
CA LYS A 42 1.01 0.01 4.43
C LYS A 42 0.53 1.41 4.05
N LYS A 43 1.45 2.33 3.75
CA LYS A 43 1.11 3.69 3.29
C LYS A 43 0.30 3.68 1.99
N CYS A 44 0.70 2.86 1.01
CA CYS A 44 -0.03 2.74 -0.26
C CYS A 44 -1.44 2.17 -0.03
N TYR A 45 -1.55 1.12 0.79
CA TYR A 45 -2.81 0.49 1.16
C TYR A 45 -3.76 1.47 1.87
N ASP A 46 -3.28 2.20 2.89
CA ASP A 46 -4.09 3.18 3.62
C ASP A 46 -4.61 4.29 2.69
N GLN A 47 -3.78 4.71 1.73
CA GLN A 47 -4.19 5.69 0.72
C GLN A 47 -5.27 5.14 -0.22
N LEU A 48 -5.12 3.92 -0.73
CA LEU A 48 -6.14 3.28 -1.56
C LEU A 48 -7.44 3.08 -0.78
N SER A 49 -7.35 2.55 0.43
CA SER A 49 -8.51 2.32 1.28
C SER A 49 -9.27 3.61 1.60
N SER A 50 -8.56 4.71 1.85
CA SER A 50 -9.20 6.03 2.03
C SER A 50 -9.89 6.54 0.76
N ALA A 51 -9.39 6.19 -0.43
CA ALA A 51 -10.03 6.54 -1.69
C ALA A 51 -11.28 5.68 -1.94
N GLU A 52 -11.21 4.38 -1.65
CA GLU A 52 -12.33 3.45 -1.70
C GLU A 52 -13.45 3.88 -0.75
N ASP A 53 -13.14 4.21 0.50
CA ASP A 53 -14.14 4.66 1.47
C ASP A 53 -14.89 5.91 0.98
N LYS A 54 -14.19 6.85 0.34
CA LYS A 54 -14.82 8.04 -0.26
C LYS A 54 -15.70 7.68 -1.45
N LEU A 55 -15.25 6.75 -2.28
CA LEU A 55 -16.02 6.28 -3.43
C LEU A 55 -17.29 5.56 -2.96
N THR A 56 -17.20 4.72 -1.93
CA THR A 56 -18.35 4.05 -1.32
C THR A 56 -19.40 5.06 -0.86
N VAL A 57 -19.01 6.10 -0.13
CA VAL A 57 -19.94 7.16 0.31
C VAL A 57 -20.65 7.80 -0.88
N ILE A 58 -19.91 8.15 -1.94
CA ILE A 58 -20.49 8.74 -3.17
C ILE A 58 -21.48 7.77 -3.84
N LEU A 59 -21.15 6.48 -3.91
CA LEU A 59 -22.01 5.47 -4.54
C LEU A 59 -23.30 5.24 -3.73
N GLU A 60 -23.19 5.16 -2.40
CA GLU A 60 -24.32 5.01 -1.48
C GLU A 60 -25.26 6.22 -1.54
N GLU A 61 -24.72 7.44 -1.64
CA GLU A 61 -25.51 8.67 -1.85
C GLU A 61 -26.32 8.63 -3.17
N ASN A 62 -25.86 7.86 -4.15
CA ASN A 62 -26.56 7.65 -5.43
C ASN A 62 -27.43 6.38 -5.44
N GLY A 63 -27.65 5.76 -4.27
CA GLY A 63 -28.50 4.58 -4.12
C GLY A 63 -27.87 3.27 -4.58
N ILE A 64 -26.55 3.22 -4.77
CA ILE A 64 -25.81 2.01 -5.13
C ILE A 64 -25.26 1.39 -3.85
N VAL A 65 -25.67 0.15 -3.54
CA VAL A 65 -25.15 -0.60 -2.39
C VAL A 65 -23.80 -1.22 -2.76
N VAL A 66 -22.78 -0.96 -1.94
CA VAL A 66 -21.44 -1.54 -2.10
C VAL A 66 -21.16 -2.49 -0.95
N GLU A 67 -20.88 -3.76 -1.27
CA GLU A 67 -20.39 -4.73 -0.28
C GLU A 67 -18.90 -4.44 -0.02
N LYS A 68 -18.53 -4.19 1.24
CA LYS A 68 -17.12 -4.05 1.61
C LYS A 68 -16.53 -5.42 1.91
N GLU A 69 -15.41 -5.76 1.26
CA GLU A 69 -14.60 -6.92 1.65
C GLU A 69 -13.91 -6.66 3.00
N GLU A 70 -13.77 -7.70 3.83
CA GLU A 70 -13.00 -7.61 5.07
C GLU A 70 -11.54 -7.29 4.76
N LYS A 71 -11.01 -6.24 5.39
CA LYS A 71 -9.60 -5.87 5.26
C LYS A 71 -8.75 -7.04 5.77
N LEU A 72 -7.82 -7.53 4.94
CA LEU A 72 -6.84 -8.53 5.34
C LEU A 72 -5.99 -7.97 6.51
N ASN A 73 -6.23 -8.48 7.72
CA ASN A 73 -5.48 -8.18 8.95
C ASN A 73 -4.06 -8.81 8.94
N GLY A 74 -3.30 -8.61 7.87
CA GLY A 74 -2.08 -9.40 7.60
C GLY A 74 -0.76 -8.87 8.14
N LEU A 75 -0.71 -7.69 8.79
CA LEU A 75 0.57 -7.05 9.19
C LEU A 75 0.49 -6.31 10.55
N GLU A 76 -0.45 -6.69 11.41
CA GLU A 76 -0.47 -6.22 12.80
C GLU A 76 -0.08 -7.36 13.74
N GLU A 77 1.23 -7.62 13.82
CA GLU A 77 1.94 -8.04 15.05
C GLU A 77 3.36 -7.43 15.05
#